data_AF-A0A9D5ENQ3-F1
#
_entry.id   AF-A0A9D5ENQ3-F1
#
_cell.length_a   1.000
_cell.length_b   1.000
_cell.length_c   1.000
_cell.angle_alpha   90.00
_cell.angle_beta   90.00
_cell.angle_gamma   90.00
#
_symmetry.space_group_name_H-M   'P 1'
#
loop_
_entity.id
_entity.type
_entity.pdbx_description
1 polymer ?
#
loop_
_entity_poly.entity_id
_entity_poly.type
_entity_poly.pdbx_seq_one_letter_code
_entity_poly.pdbx_strand_id
1 'polypeptide(L)'
;MTLFRRFCLVQLLMVWQGGFLFYTSFVVPVGTTVLGSARAQGVITARVTDTLNVLGVLGLAAMAWELNYSRDRSTRRTTARWWCWGVMLVCQWLLFFTHQLLDAFMDTERTRVIIRPLFYPTHRVYLWTITVQWFTCLILAALTLAAWRAEDRKKKPNG
;
A
#
# COMPACT_ATOMS: atom_id res chain seq x y z
N MET A 1 14.63 15.45 -15.63
CA MET A 1 14.13 14.05 -15.51
C MET A 1 14.09 13.54 -14.07
N THR A 2 15.10 13.77 -13.22
CA THR A 2 15.10 13.26 -11.82
C THR A 2 14.01 13.87 -10.92
N LEU A 3 13.79 15.19 -10.97
CA LEU A 3 12.78 15.86 -10.14
C LEU A 3 11.37 15.37 -10.47
N PHE A 4 11.01 15.34 -11.76
CA PHE A 4 9.71 14.87 -12.23
C PHE A 4 9.42 13.44 -11.78
N ARG A 5 10.37 12.51 -11.97
CA ARG A 5 10.27 11.13 -11.49
C ARG A 5 10.00 11.03 -9.98
N ARG A 6 10.80 11.74 -9.18
CA ARG A 6 10.65 11.78 -7.71
C ARG A 6 9.30 12.37 -7.30
N PHE A 7 8.86 13.43 -7.96
CA PHE A 7 7.56 14.05 -7.74
C PHE A 7 6.41 13.08 -8.03
N CYS A 8 6.41 12.43 -9.21
CA CYS A 8 5.40 11.43 -9.56
C CYS A 8 5.35 10.27 -8.55
N LEU A 9 6.51 9.79 -8.08
CA LEU A 9 6.56 8.73 -7.07
C LEU A 9 5.93 9.17 -5.75
N VAL A 10 6.25 10.38 -5.28
CA VAL A 10 5.68 10.93 -4.05
C VAL A 10 4.16 11.11 -4.19
N GLN A 11 3.68 11.67 -5.30
CA GLN A 11 2.24 11.81 -5.56
C GLN A 11 1.52 10.45 -5.54
N LEU A 12 2.10 9.45 -6.19
CA LEU A 12 1.52 8.11 -6.20
C LEU A 12 1.48 7.47 -4.81
N LEU A 13 2.54 7.65 -4.01
CA LEU A 13 2.57 7.19 -2.61
C LEU A 13 1.53 7.92 -1.76
N MET A 14 1.31 9.23 -1.96
CA MET A 14 0.28 9.98 -1.24
C MET A 14 -1.12 9.47 -1.59
N VAL A 15 -1.39 9.20 -2.86
CA VAL A 15 -2.68 8.65 -3.31
C VAL A 15 -2.89 7.24 -2.74
N TRP A 16 -1.89 6.36 -2.83
CA TRP A 16 -2.03 4.97 -2.39
C TRP A 16 -1.99 4.83 -0.86
N GLN A 17 -0.89 5.21 -0.21
CA GLN A 17 -0.69 5.01 1.23
C GLN A 17 -1.43 6.06 2.05
N GLY A 18 -1.43 7.31 1.58
CA GLY A 18 -2.20 8.38 2.22
C GLY A 18 -3.71 8.14 2.09
N GLY A 19 -4.17 7.72 0.90
CA GLY A 19 -5.57 7.32 0.68
C GLY A 19 -5.99 6.15 1.56
N PHE A 20 -5.16 5.10 1.67
CA PHE A 20 -5.40 3.98 2.58
C PHE A 20 -5.52 4.44 4.05
N LEU A 21 -4.56 5.23 4.54
CA LEU A 21 -4.54 5.68 5.93
C LEU A 21 -5.76 6.56 6.23
N PHE A 22 -6.09 7.49 5.33
CA PHE A 22 -7.26 8.35 5.46
C PHE A 22 -8.55 7.53 5.48
N TYR A 23 -8.71 6.59 4.54
CA TYR A 23 -9.90 5.77 4.45
C TYR A 23 -10.11 4.92 5.70
N THR A 24 -9.07 4.23 6.17
CA THR A 24 -9.18 3.35 7.34
C THR A 24 -9.35 4.11 8.65
N SER A 25 -8.70 5.27 8.81
CA SER A 25 -8.72 6.03 10.07
C SER A 25 -9.97 6.89 10.21
N PHE A 26 -10.53 7.40 9.11
CA PHE A 26 -11.64 8.36 9.15
C PHE A 26 -12.89 7.84 8.45
N VAL A 27 -12.77 7.37 7.21
CA VAL A 27 -13.94 7.00 6.40
C VAL A 27 -14.62 5.75 6.95
N VAL A 28 -13.87 4.73 7.36
CA VAL A 28 -14.45 3.49 7.92
C VAL A 28 -15.20 3.73 9.22
N PRO A 29 -14.64 4.43 10.24
CA PRO A 29 -15.39 4.73 11.46
C PRO A 29 -16.62 5.61 11.20
N VAL A 30 -16.47 6.70 10.45
CA VAL A 30 -17.57 7.62 10.13
C VAL A 30 -18.67 6.88 9.37
N GLY A 31 -18.31 6.12 8.34
CA GLY A 31 -19.26 5.34 7.56
C GLY A 31 -19.97 4.26 8.38
N THR A 32 -19.27 3.61 9.31
CA THR A 32 -19.88 2.64 10.24
C THR A 32 -20.93 3.31 11.14
N THR A 33 -20.63 4.49 11.66
CA THR A 33 -21.58 5.27 12.48
C THR A 33 -22.77 5.75 11.67
N VAL A 34 -22.54 6.31 10.48
CA VAL A 34 -23.60 6.85 9.61
C VAL A 34 -24.52 5.75 9.09
N LEU A 35 -23.98 4.59 8.74
CA LEU A 35 -24.78 3.45 8.24
C LEU A 35 -25.40 2.62 9.37
N GLY A 36 -25.01 2.86 10.63
CA GLY A 36 -25.43 2.06 11.78
C GLY A 36 -25.01 0.59 11.71
N SER A 37 -24.10 0.22 10.80
CA SER A 37 -23.74 -1.18 10.53
C SER A 37 -22.34 -1.30 9.92
N ALA A 38 -21.45 -1.99 10.65
CA ALA A 38 -20.11 -2.32 10.17
C ALA A 38 -20.14 -3.22 8.93
N ARG A 39 -21.19 -4.04 8.75
CA ARG A 39 -21.34 -4.90 7.56
C ARG A 39 -21.66 -4.07 6.32
N ALA A 40 -22.53 -3.06 6.45
CA ALA A 40 -22.84 -2.15 5.36
C ALA A 40 -21.61 -1.35 4.94
N GLN A 41 -20.82 -0.86 5.92
CA GLN A 41 -19.54 -0.22 5.63
C GLN A 41 -18.52 -1.18 5.00
N GLY A 42 -18.56 -2.46 5.37
CA GLY A 42 -17.73 -3.51 4.77
C GLY A 42 -17.98 -3.67 3.27
N VAL A 43 -19.22 -3.50 2.80
CA VAL A 43 -19.58 -3.55 1.36
C VAL A 43 -18.92 -2.39 0.60
N ILE A 44 -18.97 -1.17 1.16
CA ILE A 44 -18.31 0.00 0.57
C ILE A 44 -16.80 -0.22 0.55
N THR A 45 -16.25 -0.73 1.65
CA THR A 45 -14.82 -1.00 1.80
C THR A 45 -14.33 -2.03 0.80
N ALA A 46 -15.09 -3.10 0.53
CA ALA A 46 -14.73 -4.08 -0.50
C ALA A 46 -14.53 -3.43 -1.88
N ARG A 47 -15.42 -2.51 -2.28
CA ARG A 47 -15.31 -1.79 -3.57
C ARG A 47 -14.15 -0.80 -3.60
N VAL A 48 -13.91 -0.10 -2.50
CA VAL A 48 -12.76 0.81 -2.38
C VAL A 48 -11.45 0.01 -2.44
N THR A 49 -11.42 -1.17 -1.85
CA THR A 49 -10.26 -2.07 -1.87
C THR A 49 -9.88 -2.50 -3.28
N ASP A 50 -10.83 -2.69 -4.21
CA ASP A 50 -10.52 -2.97 -5.62
C ASP A 50 -9.62 -1.86 -6.21
N THR A 51 -9.99 -0.60 -5.96
CA THR A 51 -9.22 0.56 -6.42
C THR A 51 -7.88 0.68 -5.70
N LEU A 52 -7.86 0.45 -4.37
CA LEU A 52 -6.62 0.47 -3.59
C LEU A 52 -5.63 -0.61 -4.03
N ASN A 53 -6.11 -1.79 -4.41
CA ASN A 53 -5.28 -2.87 -4.93
C ASN A 53 -4.65 -2.51 -6.28
N VAL A 54 -5.41 -1.87 -7.19
CA VAL A 54 -4.86 -1.35 -8.44
C VAL A 54 -3.80 -0.28 -8.17
N LEU A 55 -4.09 0.66 -7.28
CA LEU A 55 -3.11 1.67 -6.85
C LEU A 55 -1.87 1.04 -6.21
N GLY A 56 -2.01 -0.06 -5.48
CA GLY A 56 -0.89 -0.81 -4.91
C GLY A 56 0.00 -1.47 -5.94
N VAL A 57 -0.57 -2.05 -6.99
CA VAL A 57 0.20 -2.57 -8.13
C VAL A 57 0.97 -1.44 -8.83
N LEU A 58 0.30 -0.31 -9.12
CA LEU A 58 0.94 0.84 -9.73
C LEU A 58 2.05 1.42 -8.84
N GLY A 59 1.80 1.52 -7.53
CA GLY A 59 2.77 1.97 -6.53
C GLY A 59 4.01 1.07 -6.48
N LEU A 60 3.83 -0.25 -6.43
CA LEU A 60 4.92 -1.22 -6.45
C LEU A 60 5.73 -1.15 -7.74
N ALA A 61 5.08 -1.01 -8.89
CA ALA A 61 5.76 -0.87 -10.18
C ALA A 61 6.58 0.42 -10.25
N ALA A 62 6.02 1.55 -9.80
CA ALA A 62 6.73 2.82 -9.73
C ALA A 62 7.91 2.79 -8.75
N MET A 63 7.77 2.10 -7.61
CA MET A 63 8.88 1.90 -6.68
C MET A 63 9.96 1.02 -7.30
N ALA A 64 9.61 -0.10 -7.95
CA ALA A 64 10.58 -0.94 -8.64
C ALA A 64 11.34 -0.15 -9.71
N TRP A 65 10.64 0.69 -10.48
CA TRP A 65 11.25 1.62 -11.42
C TRP A 65 12.24 2.56 -10.71
N GLU A 66 11.84 3.19 -9.62
CA GLU A 66 12.73 4.07 -8.84
C GLU A 66 13.97 3.33 -8.32
N LEU A 67 13.82 2.11 -7.80
CA LEU A 67 14.95 1.31 -7.30
C LEU A 67 15.96 0.99 -8.42
N ASN A 68 15.49 0.67 -9.63
CA ASN A 68 16.35 0.38 -10.78
C ASN A 68 17.12 1.61 -11.28
N TYR A 69 16.51 2.81 -11.23
CA TYR A 69 17.12 4.04 -11.74
C TYR A 69 17.83 4.89 -10.67
N SER A 70 17.73 4.52 -9.39
CA SER A 70 18.45 5.17 -8.31
C SER A 70 19.93 4.73 -8.34
N ARG A 71 20.84 5.71 -8.31
CA ARG A 71 22.30 5.49 -8.33
C ARG A 71 22.86 5.55 -6.92
N ASP A 72 22.24 4.80 -6.03
CA ASP A 72 22.69 4.69 -4.66
C ASP A 72 23.99 3.87 -4.57
N ARG A 73 25.04 4.44 -3.98
CA ARG A 73 26.33 3.76 -3.79
C ARG A 73 26.35 2.79 -2.60
N SER A 74 25.41 2.94 -1.66
CA SER A 74 25.36 2.06 -0.49
C SER A 74 24.66 0.75 -0.84
N THR A 75 25.45 -0.30 -1.08
CA THR A 75 24.93 -1.66 -1.35
C THR A 75 23.98 -2.11 -0.25
N ARG A 76 24.31 -1.87 1.02
CA ARG A 76 23.44 -2.17 2.17
C ARG A 76 22.07 -1.50 2.06
N ARG A 77 22.01 -0.21 1.69
CA ARG A 77 20.74 0.52 1.56
C ARG A 77 19.96 0.03 0.35
N THR A 78 20.62 -0.22 -0.78
CA THR A 78 19.99 -0.78 -1.98
C THR A 78 19.38 -2.16 -1.69
N THR A 79 20.11 -3.06 -1.02
CA THR A 79 19.60 -4.38 -0.62
C THR A 79 18.42 -4.25 0.34
N ALA A 80 18.49 -3.36 1.35
CA ALA A 80 17.38 -3.14 2.27
C ALA A 80 16.12 -2.61 1.55
N ARG A 81 16.28 -1.73 0.55
CA ARG A 81 15.17 -1.24 -0.27
C ARG A 81 14.53 -2.37 -1.09
N TRP A 82 15.33 -3.20 -1.73
CA TRP A 82 14.82 -4.36 -2.49
C TRP A 82 14.14 -5.40 -1.59
N TRP A 83 14.66 -5.62 -0.40
CA TRP A 83 14.02 -6.49 0.59
C TRP A 83 12.65 -5.93 1.02
N CYS A 84 12.57 -4.65 1.35
CA CYS A 84 11.29 -4.00 1.70
C CYS A 84 10.29 -4.09 0.55
N TRP A 85 10.75 -3.85 -0.69
CA TRP A 85 9.93 -3.98 -1.88
C TRP A 85 9.42 -5.43 -2.05
N GLY A 86 10.27 -6.43 -1.84
CA GLY A 86 9.90 -7.85 -1.89
C GLY A 86 8.84 -8.22 -0.85
N VAL A 87 8.99 -7.73 0.40
CA VAL A 87 7.97 -7.90 1.44
C VAL A 87 6.64 -7.27 1.01
N MET A 88 6.66 -6.03 0.48
CA MET A 88 5.45 -5.38 0.02
C MET A 88 4.79 -6.10 -1.17
N LEU A 89 5.58 -6.73 -2.05
CA LEU A 89 5.07 -7.55 -3.15
C LEU A 89 4.33 -8.78 -2.63
N VAL A 90 4.92 -9.49 -1.66
CA VAL A 90 4.29 -10.64 -1.01
C VAL A 90 3.00 -10.22 -0.29
N CYS A 91 3.04 -9.11 0.45
CA CYS A 91 1.84 -8.56 1.08
C CYS A 91 0.77 -8.21 0.05
N GLN A 92 1.13 -7.56 -1.07
CA GLN A 92 0.16 -7.20 -2.11
C GLN A 92 -0.50 -8.45 -2.72
N TRP A 93 0.29 -9.49 -3.00
CA TRP A 93 -0.24 -10.77 -3.47
C TRP A 93 -1.21 -11.39 -2.46
N LEU A 94 -0.83 -11.40 -1.17
CA LEU A 94 -1.67 -11.94 -0.12
C LEU A 94 -2.96 -11.10 0.08
N LEU A 95 -2.90 -9.78 -0.12
CA LEU A 95 -4.08 -8.91 -0.10
C LEU A 95 -5.02 -9.22 -1.26
N PHE A 96 -4.52 -9.42 -2.48
CA PHE A 96 -5.37 -9.86 -3.59
C PHE A 96 -6.06 -11.18 -3.28
N PHE A 97 -5.30 -12.16 -2.78
CA PHE A 97 -5.84 -13.48 -2.46
C PHE A 97 -6.91 -13.41 -1.36
N THR A 98 -6.60 -12.74 -0.25
CA THR A 98 -7.52 -12.62 0.89
C THR A 98 -8.72 -11.73 0.57
N HIS A 99 -8.57 -10.71 -0.29
CA HIS A 99 -9.68 -9.89 -0.78
C HIS A 99 -10.68 -10.73 -1.59
N GLN A 100 -10.19 -11.55 -2.53
CA GLN A 100 -11.07 -12.44 -3.31
C GLN A 100 -11.78 -13.47 -2.41
N LEU A 101 -11.08 -13.97 -1.38
CA LEU A 101 -11.70 -14.86 -0.40
C LEU A 101 -12.76 -14.15 0.45
N LEU A 102 -12.55 -12.88 0.80
CA LEU A 102 -13.54 -12.06 1.51
C LEU A 102 -14.75 -11.74 0.64
N ASP A 103 -14.54 -11.47 -0.66
CA ASP A 103 -15.62 -11.27 -1.63
C ASP A 103 -16.50 -12.53 -1.78
N ALA A 104 -15.92 -13.73 -1.65
CA ALA A 104 -16.69 -14.97 -1.63
C ALA A 104 -17.59 -15.13 -0.39
N PHE A 105 -17.38 -14.33 0.66
CA PHE A 105 -18.29 -14.20 1.79
C PHE A 105 -19.33 -13.10 1.61
N MET A 106 -19.44 -12.49 0.43
CA MET A 106 -20.54 -11.59 0.08
C MET A 106 -21.62 -12.35 -0.70
N ASP A 107 -22.80 -11.77 -0.81
CA ASP A 107 -23.79 -12.23 -1.78
C ASP A 107 -23.32 -11.94 -3.22
N THR A 108 -23.95 -12.60 -4.21
CA THR A 108 -23.55 -12.51 -5.63
C THR A 108 -23.51 -11.07 -6.16
N GLU A 109 -24.39 -10.20 -5.65
CA GLU A 109 -24.47 -8.78 -6.05
C GLU A 109 -23.52 -7.87 -5.24
N ARG A 110 -22.75 -8.41 -4.29
CA ARG A 110 -21.89 -7.66 -3.36
C ARG A 110 -22.64 -6.50 -2.70
N THR A 111 -23.83 -6.78 -2.16
CA THR A 111 -24.67 -5.84 -1.41
C THR A 111 -24.69 -6.11 0.09
N ARG A 112 -24.33 -7.33 0.51
CA ARG A 112 -24.31 -7.75 1.91
C ARG A 112 -23.19 -8.73 2.21
N VAL A 113 -22.62 -8.61 3.41
CA VAL A 113 -21.64 -9.56 3.94
C VAL A 113 -22.38 -10.73 4.59
N ILE A 114 -22.09 -11.95 4.13
CA ILE A 114 -22.57 -13.21 4.66
C ILE A 114 -21.52 -13.77 5.63
N ILE A 115 -21.74 -13.61 6.93
CA ILE A 115 -20.80 -14.10 7.94
C ILE A 115 -20.81 -15.63 7.95
N ARG A 116 -19.64 -16.20 7.65
CA ARG A 116 -19.33 -17.63 7.78
C ARG A 116 -18.20 -17.81 8.80
N PRO A 117 -17.98 -19.03 9.34
CA PRO A 117 -16.93 -19.27 10.36
C PRO A 117 -15.54 -18.78 9.95
N LEU A 118 -15.20 -18.86 8.65
CA LEU A 118 -13.91 -18.43 8.11
C LEU A 118 -13.79 -16.92 7.84
N PHE A 119 -14.87 -16.13 7.98
CA PHE A 119 -14.85 -14.70 7.68
C PHE A 119 -13.86 -13.94 8.58
N TYR A 120 -14.00 -14.05 9.91
CA TYR A 120 -13.18 -13.33 10.87
C TYR A 120 -11.68 -13.69 10.81
N PRO A 121 -11.27 -14.98 10.73
CA PRO A 121 -9.85 -15.30 10.60
C PRO A 121 -9.27 -14.77 9.29
N THR A 122 -9.98 -14.87 8.16
CA THR A 122 -9.53 -14.30 6.88
C THR A 122 -9.41 -12.78 6.96
N HIS A 123 -10.42 -12.11 7.52
CA HIS A 123 -10.40 -10.66 7.71
C HIS A 123 -9.24 -10.21 8.60
N ARG A 124 -8.93 -10.98 9.66
CA ARG A 124 -7.79 -10.70 10.54
C ARG A 124 -6.45 -10.82 9.80
N VAL A 125 -6.28 -11.85 8.95
CA VAL A 125 -5.08 -11.99 8.11
C VAL A 125 -4.97 -10.81 7.14
N TYR A 126 -6.07 -10.40 6.53
CA TYR A 126 -6.10 -9.23 5.65
C TYR A 126 -5.62 -7.96 6.38
N LEU A 127 -6.17 -7.67 7.57
CA LEU A 127 -5.80 -6.51 8.37
C LEU A 127 -4.33 -6.50 8.81
N TRP A 128 -3.79 -7.64 9.20
CA TRP A 128 -2.36 -7.74 9.52
C TRP A 128 -1.50 -7.54 8.28
N THR A 129 -1.89 -8.13 7.15
CA THR A 129 -1.16 -8.02 5.89
C THR A 129 -1.04 -6.56 5.44
N ILE A 130 -2.15 -5.81 5.47
CA ILE A 130 -2.13 -4.40 5.07
C ILE A 130 -1.37 -3.52 6.06
N THR A 131 -1.39 -3.85 7.35
CA THR A 131 -0.59 -3.16 8.39
C THR A 131 0.90 -3.35 8.16
N VAL A 132 1.34 -4.58 7.91
CA VAL A 132 2.74 -4.90 7.59
C VAL A 132 3.15 -4.17 6.31
N GLN A 133 2.33 -4.24 5.25
CA GLN A 133 2.59 -3.57 3.99
C GLN A 133 2.77 -2.05 4.17
N TRP A 134 1.86 -1.42 4.91
CA TRP A 134 1.90 0.02 5.19
C TRP A 134 3.19 0.40 5.93
N PHE A 135 3.54 -0.33 6.99
CA PHE A 135 4.75 -0.06 7.77
C PHE A 135 6.03 -0.27 6.94
N THR A 136 6.10 -1.36 6.16
CA THR A 136 7.21 -1.60 5.24
C THR A 136 7.31 -0.50 4.18
N CYS A 137 6.19 0.02 3.68
CA CYS A 137 6.17 1.13 2.74
C CYS A 137 6.78 2.40 3.34
N LEU A 138 6.50 2.70 4.62
CA LEU A 138 7.11 3.84 5.31
C LEU A 138 8.63 3.69 5.43
N ILE A 139 9.11 2.49 5.79
CA ILE A 139 10.55 2.20 5.84
C ILE A 139 11.17 2.40 4.45
N LEU A 140 10.55 1.84 3.41
CA LEU A 140 11.04 1.95 2.04
C LEU A 140 11.06 3.41 1.55
N ALA A 141 10.05 4.21 1.92
CA ALA A 141 10.00 5.63 1.62
C ALA A 141 11.15 6.39 2.30
N ALA A 142 11.39 6.15 3.61
CA ALA A 142 12.49 6.76 4.34
C ALA A 142 13.87 6.39 3.74
N LEU A 143 14.08 5.12 3.39
CA LEU A 143 15.30 4.66 2.72
C LEU A 143 15.47 5.29 1.33
N THR A 144 14.37 5.49 0.61
CA THR A 144 14.36 6.14 -0.72
C THR A 144 14.73 7.62 -0.61
N LEU A 145 14.19 8.35 0.38
CA LEU A 145 14.58 9.73 0.67
C LEU A 145 16.07 9.84 1.05
N ALA A 146 16.58 8.90 1.86
CA ALA A 146 17.99 8.84 2.20
C ALA A 146 18.88 8.57 0.98
N ALA A 147 18.44 7.71 0.06
CA ALA A 147 19.12 7.46 -1.21
C ALA A 147 19.18 8.72 -2.08
N TRP A 148 18.05 9.42 -2.24
CA TRP A 148 17.99 10.69 -2.99
C TRP A 148 18.90 11.76 -2.41
N ARG A 149 18.93 11.91 -1.08
CA ARG A 149 19.83 12.86 -0.41
C ARG A 149 21.30 12.55 -0.67
N ALA A 150 21.67 11.27 -0.69
CA ALA A 150 23.04 10.85 -0.99
C ALA A 150 23.42 11.12 -2.46
N GLU A 151 22.49 10.90 -3.40
CA GLU A 151 22.67 11.25 -4.82
C GLU A 151 22.88 12.76 -5.01
N ASP A 152 22.08 13.58 -4.33
CA ASP A 152 22.08 15.04 -4.50
C ASP A 152 23.34 15.69 -3.92
N ARG A 153 23.83 15.23 -2.76
CA ARG A 153 25.08 15.72 -2.15
C ARG A 153 26.29 15.60 -3.08
N LYS A 154 26.30 14.59 -3.95
CA LYS A 154 27.41 14.32 -4.86
C LYS A 154 27.36 15.19 -6.13
N LYS A 155 26.18 15.73 -6.50
CA LYS A 155 26.04 16.58 -7.68
C LYS A 155 26.53 18.01 -7.46
N LYS A 156 26.73 18.46 -6.22
CA LYS A 156 27.47 19.70 -5.95
C LYS A 156 28.97 19.40 -6.10
N PRO A 157 29.66 19.88 -7.14
CA PRO A 157 31.11 19.90 -7.13
C PRO A 157 31.54 20.85 -6.00
N ASN A 158 32.65 20.56 -5.34
CA ASN A 158 33.29 21.53 -4.45
C ASN A 158 33.50 22.82 -5.24
N GLY A 159 32.79 23.88 -4.86
CA GLY A 159 33.14 25.25 -5.24
C GLY A 159 34.37 25.68 -4.49
#